data_AF-A0AB34IKT6-F1
#
_entry.id   AF-A0AB34IKT6-F1
#
_cell.length_a   1.000
_cell.length_b   1.000
_cell.length_c   1.000
_cell.angle_alpha   90.00
_cell.angle_beta   90.00
_cell.angle_gamma   90.00
#
_symmetry.space_group_name_H-M   'P 1'
#
loop_
_entity.id
_entity.type
_entity.pdbx_description
1 polymer ?
#
loop_
_entity_poly.entity_id
_entity_poly.type
_entity_poly.pdbx_seq_one_letter_code
_entity_poly.pdbx_strand_id
1 'polypeptide(L)'
;MPPALPAPVVDSLLMLSLATLWLATYFIVCAFNGQITAVESVSADVPSSVFALGGVFGMRRPVLEIIWRTTASALFGVAALMVCDIVYARRTLARWFALHFIANLWISILCLPDLWYLLSNPIEALTQTSVNHWPTSLVFSVHVYHMCFFRNLQWIDWLHHVLMVVIGAPMLITGEVGPLMNFNHFFMCGVPGGADYAMLFAVKHGWMQPLEEKRYNKHINVWVRAPALVATAVLAKIQVHLQGGVPAWVSTVRVLLMILAGWNGLFFMERVVGNYHVCAYKERHDLRSKSGEQSSTEYDETYTTKEHLSGILPGFGGAFIRTSVSSQDLEELHASSAGAQAKKAN
;
A
#
# COMPACT_ATOMS: atom_id res chain seq x y z
N MET A 1 0.31 34.07 -16.25
CA MET A 1 0.57 32.62 -16.39
C MET A 1 0.13 32.20 -17.77
N PRO A 2 0.99 31.56 -18.59
CA PRO A 2 0.59 31.04 -19.89
C PRO A 2 -0.42 29.88 -19.71
N PRO A 3 -1.38 29.70 -20.65
CA PRO A 3 -2.34 28.60 -20.59
C PRO A 3 -1.62 27.26 -20.72
N ALA A 4 -1.95 26.32 -19.84
CA ALA A 4 -1.41 24.97 -19.89
C ALA A 4 -1.80 24.30 -21.22
N LEU A 5 -0.80 23.80 -21.95
CA LEU A 5 -1.00 23.04 -23.18
C LEU A 5 -1.87 21.78 -22.90
N PRO A 6 -2.76 21.40 -23.83
CA PRO A 6 -3.55 20.18 -23.70
C PRO A 6 -2.61 18.96 -23.65
N ALA A 7 -2.84 18.06 -22.69
CA ALA A 7 -2.07 16.84 -22.55
C ALA A 7 -2.15 15.99 -23.84
N PRO A 8 -1.05 15.33 -24.26
CA PRO A 8 -1.00 14.66 -25.55
C PRO A 8 -1.91 13.42 -25.61
N VAL A 9 -2.62 13.26 -26.73
CA VAL A 9 -3.55 12.17 -27.06
C VAL A 9 -2.93 10.77 -26.92
N VAL A 10 -1.61 10.65 -27.10
CA VAL A 10 -0.83 9.41 -26.94
C VAL A 10 -0.99 8.81 -25.52
N ASP A 11 -1.16 9.66 -24.51
CA ASP A 11 -1.31 9.24 -23.12
C ASP A 11 -2.67 8.58 -22.86
N SER A 12 -3.71 9.00 -23.59
CA SER A 12 -5.05 8.42 -23.45
C SER A 12 -5.09 6.98 -23.98
N LEU A 13 -4.33 6.70 -25.05
CA LEU A 13 -4.19 5.36 -25.62
C LEU A 13 -3.38 4.43 -24.72
N LEU A 14 -2.30 4.92 -24.11
CA LEU A 14 -1.52 4.14 -23.14
C LEU A 14 -2.38 3.77 -21.91
N MET A 15 -3.16 4.71 -21.39
CA MET A 15 -4.02 4.43 -20.23
C MET A 15 -5.20 3.53 -20.57
N LEU A 16 -5.79 3.68 -21.76
CA LEU A 16 -6.78 2.72 -22.26
C LEU A 16 -6.15 1.32 -22.40
N SER A 17 -4.90 1.24 -22.88
CA SER A 17 -4.19 -0.04 -23.02
C SER A 17 -3.87 -0.70 -21.68
N LEU A 18 -3.51 0.07 -20.65
CA LEU A 18 -3.26 -0.45 -19.29
C LEU A 18 -4.56 -0.86 -18.58
N ALA A 19 -5.64 -0.10 -18.75
CA ALA A 19 -6.97 -0.48 -18.27
C ALA A 19 -7.49 -1.75 -18.98
N THR A 20 -7.25 -1.86 -20.29
CA THR A 20 -7.59 -3.05 -21.09
C THR A 20 -6.71 -4.24 -20.72
N LEU A 21 -5.41 -4.03 -20.49
CA LEU A 21 -4.49 -5.07 -20.02
C LEU A 21 -4.87 -5.54 -18.61
N TRP A 22 -5.31 -4.65 -17.73
CA TRP A 22 -5.84 -5.03 -16.42
C TRP A 22 -7.12 -5.84 -16.54
N LEU A 23 -8.12 -5.37 -17.31
CA LEU A 23 -9.34 -6.13 -17.57
C LEU A 23 -8.98 -7.51 -18.14
N ALA A 24 -8.08 -7.57 -19.12
CA ALA A 24 -7.62 -8.81 -19.71
C ALA A 24 -6.92 -9.74 -18.71
N THR A 25 -5.92 -9.27 -17.95
CA THR A 25 -5.22 -10.06 -16.93
C THR A 25 -6.19 -10.52 -15.84
N TYR A 26 -7.11 -9.65 -15.42
CA TYR A 26 -8.13 -9.97 -14.43
C TYR A 26 -9.11 -11.03 -14.94
N PHE A 27 -9.60 -10.89 -16.18
CA PHE A 27 -10.42 -11.91 -16.84
C PHE A 27 -9.68 -13.22 -17.05
N ILE A 28 -8.39 -13.18 -17.40
CA ILE A 28 -7.53 -14.36 -17.56
C ILE A 28 -7.39 -15.09 -16.22
N VAL A 29 -6.98 -14.40 -15.16
CA VAL A 29 -6.87 -14.99 -13.80
C VAL A 29 -8.20 -15.59 -13.36
N CYS A 30 -9.30 -14.89 -13.62
CA CYS A 30 -10.64 -15.36 -13.30
C CYS A 30 -11.10 -16.55 -14.15
N ALA A 31 -10.75 -16.60 -15.44
CA ALA A 31 -11.09 -17.69 -16.35
C ALA A 31 -10.28 -18.96 -16.04
N PHE A 32 -8.98 -18.81 -15.74
CA PHE A 32 -8.13 -19.93 -15.32
C PHE A 32 -8.57 -20.49 -13.96
N ASN A 33 -8.99 -19.64 -13.02
CA ASN A 33 -9.51 -20.08 -11.72
C ASN A 33 -10.94 -20.64 -11.82
N GLY A 34 -11.74 -20.20 -12.78
CA GLY A 34 -13.12 -20.65 -13.01
C GLY A 34 -13.26 -22.01 -13.70
N GLN A 35 -12.18 -22.59 -14.24
CA GLN A 35 -12.17 -23.91 -14.86
C GLN A 35 -11.76 -25.04 -13.90
N ILE A 36 -11.45 -24.74 -12.63
CA ILE A 36 -11.12 -25.75 -11.63
C ILE A 36 -12.43 -26.32 -11.07
N THR A 37 -12.67 -27.58 -11.39
CA THR A 37 -13.90 -28.36 -11.22
C THR A 37 -14.56 -28.21 -9.85
N ALA A 38 -15.89 -28.04 -9.88
CA ALA A 38 -16.76 -28.07 -8.71
C ALA A 38 -16.59 -29.40 -7.96
N VAL A 39 -16.10 -29.32 -6.73
CA VAL A 39 -16.13 -30.43 -5.78
C VAL A 39 -17.49 -30.40 -5.09
N GLU A 40 -18.31 -31.43 -5.33
CA GLU A 40 -19.60 -31.61 -4.67
C GLU A 40 -19.40 -31.73 -3.15
N SER A 41 -19.95 -30.81 -2.36
CA SER A 41 -20.25 -31.10 -0.95
C SER A 41 -21.36 -30.24 -0.33
N VAL A 42 -22.30 -30.98 0.27
CA VAL A 42 -23.21 -30.77 1.41
C VAL A 42 -23.85 -29.39 1.63
N SER A 43 -25.18 -29.40 1.54
CA SER A 43 -26.16 -28.33 1.72
C SER A 43 -26.25 -27.78 3.16
N ALA A 44 -26.20 -26.46 3.29
CA ALA A 44 -26.76 -25.74 4.44
C ALA A 44 -27.37 -24.43 3.93
N ASP A 45 -28.69 -24.32 4.04
CA ASP A 45 -29.49 -23.16 3.66
C ASP A 45 -29.33 -22.02 4.68
N VAL A 46 -29.06 -20.81 4.20
CA VAL A 46 -29.16 -19.57 4.98
C VAL A 46 -30.13 -18.64 4.24
N PRO A 47 -31.12 -18.02 4.92
CA PRO A 47 -32.14 -17.23 4.25
C PRO A 47 -31.58 -15.94 3.68
N SER A 48 -31.86 -15.70 2.41
CA SER A 48 -31.54 -14.50 1.65
C SER A 48 -32.37 -13.30 2.12
N SER A 49 -31.73 -12.37 2.84
CA SER A 49 -32.22 -10.98 2.96
C SER A 49 -32.05 -10.26 1.61
N VAL A 50 -32.76 -9.15 1.41
CA VAL A 50 -33.04 -8.43 0.15
C VAL A 50 -31.80 -7.96 -0.67
N PHE A 51 -30.58 -8.29 -0.26
CA PHE A 51 -29.33 -8.10 -1.00
C PHE A 51 -28.67 -9.39 -1.52
N ALA A 52 -29.28 -10.56 -1.30
CA ALA A 52 -28.79 -11.85 -1.76
C ALA A 52 -29.51 -12.32 -3.04
N LEU A 53 -29.12 -11.77 -4.19
CA LEU A 53 -29.22 -12.50 -5.46
C LEU A 53 -28.11 -13.54 -5.48
N GLY A 54 -28.43 -14.78 -5.13
CA GLY A 54 -27.51 -15.90 -5.14
C GLY A 54 -28.28 -17.20 -5.35
N GLY A 55 -27.95 -17.92 -6.41
CA GLY A 55 -28.47 -19.25 -6.66
C GLY A 55 -27.92 -19.78 -7.98
N VAL A 56 -27.44 -21.02 -7.93
CA VAL A 56 -27.07 -21.92 -9.04
C VAL A 56 -25.58 -21.93 -9.45
N PHE A 57 -24.98 -23.12 -9.23
CA PHE A 57 -23.68 -23.66 -9.69
C PHE A 57 -22.44 -23.47 -8.80
N GLY A 58 -22.15 -24.48 -7.97
CA GLY A 58 -20.87 -25.24 -7.95
C GLY A 58 -19.55 -24.58 -7.53
N MET A 59 -19.40 -23.27 -7.69
CA MET A 59 -18.58 -22.39 -6.88
C MET A 59 -19.57 -21.37 -6.34
N ARG A 60 -19.70 -21.21 -5.00
CA ARG A 60 -20.83 -20.49 -4.40
C ARG A 60 -20.98 -19.00 -4.81
N ARG A 61 -20.10 -18.45 -5.65
CA ARG A 61 -20.31 -17.19 -6.39
C ARG A 61 -19.71 -17.32 -7.80
N PRO A 62 -20.44 -17.04 -8.89
CA PRO A 62 -19.84 -16.98 -10.22
C PRO A 62 -18.75 -15.90 -10.18
N VAL A 63 -17.51 -16.27 -10.51
CA VAL A 63 -16.36 -15.35 -10.49
C VAL A 63 -16.69 -14.07 -11.28
N LEU A 64 -17.44 -14.19 -12.38
CA LEU A 64 -17.96 -13.07 -13.17
C LEU A 64 -18.81 -12.08 -12.36
N GLU A 65 -19.63 -12.54 -11.41
CA GLU A 65 -20.40 -11.66 -10.54
C GLU A 65 -19.50 -10.91 -9.56
N ILE A 66 -18.50 -11.57 -8.98
CA ILE A 66 -17.53 -10.89 -8.10
C ILE A 66 -16.76 -9.85 -8.90
N ILE A 67 -16.31 -10.19 -10.12
CA ILE A 67 -15.67 -9.27 -11.07
C ILE A 67 -16.57 -8.08 -11.31
N TRP A 68 -17.81 -8.33 -11.71
CA TRP A 68 -18.77 -7.28 -12.05
C TRP A 68 -19.03 -6.37 -10.87
N ARG A 69 -19.34 -6.93 -9.69
CA ARG A 69 -19.62 -6.15 -8.47
C ARG A 69 -18.41 -5.33 -8.04
N THR A 70 -17.20 -5.91 -8.05
CA THR A 70 -15.97 -5.20 -7.66
C THR A 70 -15.64 -4.11 -8.67
N THR A 71 -15.77 -4.39 -9.97
CA THR A 71 -15.53 -3.40 -11.04
C THR A 71 -16.53 -2.27 -10.98
N ALA A 72 -17.83 -2.57 -10.84
CA ALA A 72 -18.87 -1.55 -10.71
C ALA A 72 -18.67 -0.68 -9.46
N SER A 73 -18.32 -1.31 -8.33
CA SER A 73 -18.01 -0.60 -7.07
C SER A 73 -16.75 0.27 -7.21
N ALA A 74 -15.74 -0.21 -7.94
CA ALA A 74 -14.54 0.57 -8.24
C ALA A 74 -14.83 1.77 -9.15
N LEU A 75 -15.64 1.60 -10.20
CA LEU A 75 -16.06 2.70 -11.07
C LEU A 75 -16.86 3.75 -10.28
N PHE A 76 -17.73 3.30 -9.38
CA PHE A 76 -18.44 4.19 -8.46
C PHE A 76 -17.46 4.94 -7.55
N GLY A 77 -16.47 4.26 -6.97
CA GLY A 77 -15.43 4.86 -6.15
C GLY A 77 -14.60 5.91 -6.91
N VAL A 78 -14.22 5.63 -8.16
CA VAL A 78 -13.54 6.59 -9.05
C VAL A 78 -14.42 7.82 -9.31
N ALA A 79 -15.71 7.63 -9.60
CA ALA A 79 -16.65 8.73 -9.79
C ALA A 79 -16.81 9.57 -8.51
N ALA A 80 -16.93 8.93 -7.34
CA ALA A 80 -17.00 9.62 -6.05
C ALA A 80 -15.74 10.45 -5.78
N LEU A 81 -14.54 9.90 -6.02
CA LEU A 81 -13.28 10.63 -5.90
C LEU A 81 -13.20 11.80 -6.87
N MET A 82 -13.71 11.65 -8.11
CA MET A 82 -13.79 12.73 -9.08
C MET A 82 -14.71 13.87 -8.59
N VAL A 83 -15.84 13.54 -7.96
CA VAL A 83 -16.72 14.56 -7.35
C VAL A 83 -16.01 15.28 -6.20
N CYS A 84 -15.40 14.55 -5.27
CA CYS A 84 -14.58 15.13 -4.20
C CYS A 84 -13.47 16.02 -4.75
N ASP A 85 -12.87 15.62 -5.86
CA ASP A 85 -11.83 16.38 -6.53
C ASP A 85 -12.34 17.70 -7.12
N ILE A 86 -13.48 17.66 -7.82
CA ILE A 86 -14.11 18.83 -8.44
C ILE A 86 -14.57 19.83 -7.38
N VAL A 87 -15.26 19.34 -6.35
CA VAL A 87 -15.91 20.17 -5.35
C VAL A 87 -14.92 20.73 -4.34
N TYR A 88 -13.90 19.95 -3.96
CA TYR A 88 -12.99 20.27 -2.86
C TYR A 88 -11.52 20.22 -3.25
N ALA A 89 -10.98 19.05 -3.59
CA ALA A 89 -9.53 18.83 -3.54
C ALA A 89 -8.72 19.72 -4.51
N ARG A 90 -9.25 20.02 -5.70
CA ARG A 90 -8.58 20.92 -6.67
C ARG A 90 -8.44 22.37 -6.21
N ARG A 91 -9.16 22.76 -5.15
CA ARG A 91 -9.05 24.09 -4.53
C ARG A 91 -7.95 24.15 -3.46
N THR A 92 -7.28 23.02 -3.18
CA THR A 92 -6.22 22.92 -2.17
C THR A 92 -4.84 22.82 -2.82
N LEU A 93 -3.80 23.26 -2.11
CA LEU A 93 -2.40 23.14 -2.58
C LEU A 93 -1.93 21.68 -2.66
N ALA A 94 -2.60 20.80 -1.90
CA ALA A 94 -2.24 19.40 -1.74
C ALA A 94 -3.36 18.46 -2.21
N ARG A 95 -3.89 18.74 -3.41
CA ARG A 95 -5.01 18.02 -4.04
C ARG A 95 -4.95 16.50 -3.88
N TRP A 96 -3.79 15.89 -4.16
CA TRP A 96 -3.63 14.43 -4.03
C TRP A 96 -3.78 13.95 -2.58
N PHE A 97 -3.07 14.60 -1.65
CA PHE A 97 -3.08 14.20 -0.24
C PHE A 97 -4.47 14.37 0.38
N ALA A 98 -5.23 15.39 -0.03
CA ALA A 98 -6.62 15.56 0.37
C ALA A 98 -7.52 14.41 -0.10
N LEU A 99 -7.44 14.04 -1.39
CA LEU A 99 -8.22 12.92 -1.93
C LEU A 99 -7.87 11.60 -1.27
N HIS A 100 -6.58 11.35 -1.06
CA HIS A 100 -6.15 10.09 -0.47
C HIS A 100 -6.54 9.99 1.00
N PHE A 101 -6.49 11.10 1.75
CA PHE A 101 -7.01 11.16 3.11
C PHE A 101 -8.51 10.82 3.16
N ILE A 102 -9.33 11.43 2.29
CA ILE A 102 -10.78 11.16 2.21
C ILE A 102 -11.04 9.68 1.89
N ALA A 103 -10.34 9.13 0.89
CA ALA A 103 -10.45 7.72 0.52
C ALA A 103 -10.11 6.80 1.70
N ASN A 104 -9.00 7.06 2.38
CA ASN A 104 -8.53 6.26 3.52
C ASN A 104 -9.50 6.35 4.72
N LEU A 105 -10.14 7.50 4.93
CA LEU A 105 -11.19 7.65 5.93
C LEU A 105 -12.42 6.78 5.61
N TRP A 106 -12.89 6.79 4.35
CA TRP A 106 -13.98 5.91 3.93
C TRP A 106 -13.64 4.43 4.08
N ILE A 107 -12.44 4.02 3.64
CA ILE A 107 -11.93 2.65 3.81
C ILE A 107 -11.92 2.27 5.30
N SER A 108 -11.41 3.15 6.17
CA SER A 108 -11.36 2.91 7.61
C SER A 108 -12.74 2.63 8.19
N ILE A 109 -13.72 3.50 7.87
CA ILE A 109 -15.11 3.38 8.37
C ILE A 109 -15.74 2.07 7.88
N LEU A 110 -15.59 1.75 6.60
CA LEU A 110 -16.19 0.56 6.00
C LEU A 110 -15.57 -0.74 6.49
N CYS A 111 -14.32 -0.71 6.98
CA CYS A 111 -13.66 -1.86 7.59
C CYS A 111 -14.04 -2.09 9.07
N LEU A 112 -14.66 -1.12 9.76
CA LEU A 112 -14.93 -1.22 11.21
C LEU A 112 -15.78 -2.44 11.61
N PRO A 113 -16.85 -2.84 10.88
CA PRO A 113 -17.65 -4.00 11.25
C PRO A 113 -16.83 -5.31 11.26
N ASP A 114 -16.04 -5.54 10.21
CA ASP A 114 -15.21 -6.75 10.08
C ASP A 114 -14.03 -6.73 11.05
N LEU A 115 -13.44 -5.55 11.29
CA LEU A 115 -12.42 -5.36 12.32
C LEU A 115 -12.97 -5.72 13.70
N TRP A 116 -14.14 -5.20 14.07
CA TRP A 116 -14.78 -5.51 15.33
C TRP A 116 -15.12 -7.00 15.44
N TYR A 117 -15.66 -7.61 14.38
CA TYR A 117 -15.98 -9.03 14.37
C TYR A 117 -14.74 -9.91 14.55
N LEU A 118 -13.65 -9.63 13.83
CA LEU A 118 -12.40 -10.36 13.99
C LEU A 118 -11.79 -10.19 15.39
N LEU A 119 -11.89 -9.00 16.00
CA LEU A 119 -11.35 -8.76 17.35
C LEU A 119 -12.21 -9.37 18.46
N SER A 120 -13.54 -9.41 18.28
CA SER A 120 -14.47 -9.93 19.30
C SER A 120 -14.67 -11.44 19.21
N ASN A 121 -14.59 -12.02 18.01
CA ASN A 121 -14.75 -13.45 17.78
C ASN A 121 -13.78 -13.95 16.69
N PRO A 122 -12.47 -14.02 17.00
CA PRO A 122 -11.43 -14.28 16.00
C PRO A 122 -11.55 -15.66 15.36
N ILE A 123 -11.94 -16.69 16.12
CA ILE A 123 -12.03 -18.06 15.59
C ILE A 123 -13.15 -18.13 14.54
N GLU A 124 -14.35 -17.67 14.90
CA GLU A 124 -15.49 -17.69 13.96
C GLU A 124 -15.21 -16.81 12.75
N ALA A 125 -14.69 -15.59 12.95
CA ALA A 125 -14.37 -14.68 11.86
C ALA A 125 -13.36 -15.27 10.87
N LEU A 126 -12.36 -16.01 11.34
CA LEU A 126 -11.39 -16.67 10.46
C LEU A 126 -11.99 -17.88 9.71
N THR A 127 -13.07 -18.49 10.20
CA THR A 127 -13.77 -19.54 9.43
C THR A 127 -14.61 -18.97 8.27
N GLN A 128 -14.94 -17.68 8.28
CA GLN A 128 -15.72 -17.05 7.24
C GLN A 128 -14.92 -16.79 5.96
N THR A 129 -15.54 -17.02 4.80
CA THR A 129 -14.99 -16.69 3.48
C THR A 129 -15.62 -15.44 2.88
N SER A 130 -16.83 -15.08 3.31
CA SER A 130 -17.55 -13.92 2.83
C SER A 130 -17.08 -12.63 3.50
N VAL A 131 -17.07 -11.53 2.75
CA VAL A 131 -16.63 -10.22 3.24
C VAL A 131 -17.30 -9.09 2.45
N ASN A 132 -17.36 -7.92 3.07
CA ASN A 132 -17.69 -6.68 2.38
C ASN A 132 -16.54 -6.25 1.45
N HIS A 133 -16.76 -6.21 0.13
CA HIS A 133 -15.74 -5.83 -0.86
C HIS A 133 -15.66 -4.32 -1.15
N TRP A 134 -16.50 -3.50 -0.52
CA TRP A 134 -16.47 -2.04 -0.70
C TRP A 134 -15.10 -1.42 -0.35
N PRO A 135 -14.44 -1.76 0.78
CA PRO A 135 -13.10 -1.27 1.08
C PRO A 135 -12.08 -1.59 -0.01
N THR A 136 -12.01 -2.84 -0.47
CA THR A 136 -11.10 -3.26 -1.56
C THR A 136 -11.38 -2.49 -2.85
N SER A 137 -12.65 -2.28 -3.18
CA SER A 137 -13.06 -1.52 -4.36
C SER A 137 -12.61 -0.05 -4.28
N LEU A 138 -12.69 0.57 -3.10
CA LEU A 138 -12.18 1.93 -2.87
C LEU A 138 -10.66 2.01 -2.89
N VAL A 139 -9.96 1.01 -2.33
CA VAL A 139 -8.50 0.89 -2.44
C VAL A 139 -8.11 0.85 -3.92
N PHE A 140 -8.77 0.01 -4.72
CA PHE A 140 -8.51 -0.03 -6.14
C PHE A 140 -8.81 1.31 -6.82
N SER A 141 -9.96 1.93 -6.50
CA SER A 141 -10.39 3.22 -7.05
C SER A 141 -9.36 4.33 -6.83
N VAL A 142 -8.84 4.47 -5.61
CA VAL A 142 -7.90 5.55 -5.28
C VAL A 142 -6.57 5.38 -6.00
N HIS A 143 -6.09 4.14 -6.17
CA HIS A 143 -4.84 3.87 -6.87
C HIS A 143 -4.96 3.99 -8.39
N VAL A 144 -6.08 3.54 -8.98
CA VAL A 144 -6.37 3.79 -10.40
C VAL A 144 -6.49 5.29 -10.66
N TYR A 145 -7.23 6.01 -9.81
CA TYR A 145 -7.34 7.47 -9.91
C TYR A 145 -5.97 8.14 -9.79
N HIS A 146 -5.11 7.69 -8.87
CA HIS A 146 -3.75 8.18 -8.73
C HIS A 146 -2.96 8.05 -10.03
N MET A 147 -2.89 6.83 -10.57
CA MET A 147 -2.14 6.51 -11.78
C MET A 147 -2.67 7.28 -13.00
N CYS A 148 -3.99 7.48 -13.09
CA CYS A 148 -4.63 8.23 -14.18
C CYS A 148 -4.33 9.74 -14.15
N PHE A 149 -4.36 10.36 -12.97
CA PHE A 149 -4.40 11.83 -12.87
C PHE A 149 -3.17 12.46 -12.21
N PHE A 150 -2.26 11.68 -11.61
CA PHE A 150 -1.03 12.17 -10.97
C PHE A 150 0.20 11.42 -11.50
N ARG A 151 0.95 12.08 -12.38
CA ARG A 151 1.97 11.45 -13.23
C ARG A 151 3.38 11.36 -12.63
N ASN A 152 3.60 11.95 -11.45
CA ASN A 152 4.92 12.05 -10.85
C ASN A 152 5.27 10.84 -9.94
N LEU A 153 4.91 9.64 -10.39
CA LEU A 153 5.16 8.39 -9.67
C LEU A 153 6.64 8.01 -9.77
N GLN A 154 7.27 7.79 -8.62
CA GLN A 154 8.61 7.22 -8.56
C GLN A 154 8.56 5.71 -8.87
N TRP A 155 9.69 5.12 -9.21
CA TRP A 155 9.79 3.67 -9.44
C TRP A 155 9.23 2.85 -8.28
N ILE A 156 9.49 3.27 -7.05
CA ILE A 156 9.00 2.58 -5.86
C ILE A 156 7.47 2.61 -5.75
N ASP A 157 6.86 3.71 -6.21
CA ASP A 157 5.42 3.82 -6.27
C ASP A 157 4.87 2.84 -7.31
N TRP A 158 5.47 2.78 -8.50
CA TRP A 158 5.09 1.79 -9.53
C TRP A 158 5.18 0.35 -9.03
N LEU A 159 6.26 -0.03 -8.34
CA LEU A 159 6.42 -1.35 -7.76
C LEU A 159 5.28 -1.69 -6.80
N HIS A 160 4.94 -0.77 -5.88
CA HIS A 160 3.81 -0.92 -4.96
C HIS A 160 2.48 -1.04 -5.71
N HIS A 161 2.23 -0.20 -6.71
CA HIS A 161 0.96 -0.20 -7.44
C HIS A 161 0.77 -1.51 -8.21
N VAL A 162 1.82 -1.98 -8.91
CA VAL A 162 1.76 -3.24 -9.64
C VAL A 162 1.58 -4.42 -8.68
N LEU A 163 2.41 -4.53 -7.64
CA LEU A 163 2.34 -5.67 -6.72
C LEU A 163 1.06 -5.69 -5.89
N MET A 164 0.65 -4.55 -5.32
CA MET A 164 -0.47 -4.51 -4.37
C MET A 164 -1.82 -4.36 -5.06
N VAL A 165 -1.90 -3.60 -6.15
CA VAL A 165 -3.17 -3.25 -6.80
C VAL A 165 -3.44 -4.13 -8.01
N VAL A 166 -2.47 -4.28 -8.92
CA VAL A 166 -2.66 -5.08 -10.14
C VAL A 166 -2.66 -6.58 -9.83
N ILE A 167 -1.78 -7.03 -8.93
CA ILE A 167 -1.66 -8.45 -8.55
C ILE A 167 -2.38 -8.74 -7.23
N GLY A 168 -2.07 -7.99 -6.18
CA GLY A 168 -2.58 -8.23 -4.84
C GLY A 168 -4.10 -8.11 -4.70
N ALA A 169 -4.74 -7.11 -5.32
CA ALA A 169 -6.19 -6.93 -5.19
C ALA A 169 -7.00 -8.06 -5.85
N PRO A 170 -6.70 -8.50 -7.10
CA PRO A 170 -7.31 -9.71 -7.64
C PRO A 170 -7.11 -10.94 -6.75
N MET A 171 -5.90 -11.13 -6.21
CA MET A 171 -5.60 -12.24 -5.32
C MET A 171 -6.41 -12.18 -4.02
N LEU A 172 -6.61 -11.00 -3.43
CA LEU A 172 -7.46 -10.83 -2.24
C LEU A 172 -8.90 -11.22 -2.53
N ILE A 173 -9.41 -10.86 -3.71
CA ILE A 173 -10.76 -11.19 -4.15
C ILE A 173 -10.93 -12.70 -4.36
N THR A 174 -9.99 -13.35 -5.04
CA THR A 174 -10.04 -14.80 -5.31
C THR A 174 -9.58 -15.66 -4.14
N GLY A 175 -8.90 -15.07 -3.16
CA GLY A 175 -8.32 -15.76 -2.01
C GLY A 175 -9.31 -16.08 -0.89
N GLU A 176 -10.56 -15.63 -0.99
CA GLU A 176 -11.63 -15.93 -0.02
C GLU A 176 -11.23 -15.69 1.45
N VAL A 177 -10.47 -14.63 1.71
CA VAL A 177 -9.87 -14.35 3.03
C VAL A 177 -10.88 -13.81 4.06
N GLY A 178 -12.15 -13.62 3.70
CA GLY A 178 -13.19 -13.21 4.64
C GLY A 178 -12.90 -11.89 5.35
N PRO A 179 -13.38 -11.69 6.60
CA PRO A 179 -13.19 -10.46 7.38
C PRO A 179 -11.72 -10.03 7.55
N LEU A 180 -10.77 -10.97 7.47
CA LEU A 180 -9.34 -10.68 7.56
C LEU A 180 -8.87 -9.73 6.43
N MET A 181 -9.54 -9.73 5.28
CA MET A 181 -9.30 -8.77 4.19
C MET A 181 -9.47 -7.31 4.66
N ASN A 182 -10.55 -7.04 5.39
CA ASN A 182 -10.87 -5.68 5.83
C ASN A 182 -10.05 -5.29 7.06
N PHE A 183 -9.66 -6.24 7.90
CA PHE A 183 -8.60 -6.03 8.89
C PHE A 183 -7.30 -5.57 8.22
N ASN A 184 -6.85 -6.27 7.16
CA ASN A 184 -5.67 -5.88 6.40
C ASN A 184 -5.81 -4.47 5.80
N HIS A 185 -6.93 -4.16 5.14
CA HIS A 185 -7.16 -2.84 4.56
C HIS A 185 -7.19 -1.72 5.61
N PHE A 186 -7.76 -1.97 6.79
CA PHE A 186 -7.82 -0.99 7.87
C PHE A 186 -6.41 -0.53 8.29
N PHE A 187 -5.47 -1.46 8.45
CA PHE A 187 -4.11 -1.14 8.89
C PHE A 187 -3.16 -0.79 7.74
N MET A 188 -3.37 -1.34 6.54
CA MET A 188 -2.52 -1.06 5.38
C MET A 188 -2.77 0.33 4.79
N CYS A 189 -4.03 0.69 4.60
CA CYS A 189 -4.43 1.90 3.87
C CYS A 189 -5.57 2.68 4.54
N GLY A 190 -6.21 2.14 5.58
CA GLY A 190 -7.21 2.84 6.38
C GLY A 190 -6.57 3.85 7.32
N VAL A 191 -6.68 3.64 8.64
CA VAL A 191 -6.33 4.67 9.63
C VAL A 191 -4.86 5.10 9.55
N PRO A 192 -3.87 4.19 9.51
CA PRO A 192 -2.45 4.58 9.42
C PRO A 192 -2.16 5.41 8.16
N GLY A 193 -2.71 4.99 7.02
CA GLY A 193 -2.57 5.72 5.76
C GLY A 193 -3.30 7.07 5.78
N GLY A 194 -4.51 7.13 6.34
CA GLY A 194 -5.27 8.36 6.48
C GLY A 194 -4.52 9.39 7.33
N ALA A 195 -3.97 8.97 8.47
CA ALA A 195 -3.16 9.84 9.31
C ALA A 195 -1.92 10.39 8.57
N ASP A 196 -1.20 9.54 7.84
CA ASP A 196 -0.05 9.95 7.01
C ASP A 196 -0.45 11.03 5.99
N TYR A 197 -1.47 10.76 5.17
CA TYR A 197 -1.91 11.71 4.15
C TYR A 197 -2.49 13.01 4.73
N ALA A 198 -3.11 12.97 5.92
CA ALA A 198 -3.55 14.18 6.62
C ALA A 198 -2.34 15.03 7.07
N MET A 199 -1.27 14.41 7.57
CA MET A 199 -0.04 15.12 7.94
C MET A 199 0.66 15.69 6.71
N LEU A 200 0.77 14.93 5.61
CA LEU A 200 1.32 15.43 4.34
C LEU A 200 0.50 16.61 3.79
N PHE A 201 -0.83 16.56 3.91
CA PHE A 201 -1.70 17.68 3.59
C PHE A 201 -1.39 18.91 4.46
N ALA A 202 -1.22 18.72 5.78
CA ALA A 202 -0.87 19.79 6.72
C ALA A 202 0.51 20.40 6.43
N VAL A 203 1.52 19.59 6.12
CA VAL A 203 2.87 20.05 5.72
C VAL A 203 2.79 20.93 4.48
N LYS A 204 2.01 20.55 3.47
CA LYS A 204 1.87 21.35 2.24
C LYS A 204 1.14 22.69 2.43
N HIS A 205 0.37 22.85 3.50
CA HIS A 205 -0.25 24.11 3.88
C HIS A 205 0.58 24.89 4.93
N GLY A 206 1.74 24.36 5.35
CA GLY A 206 2.59 24.98 6.36
C GLY A 206 2.06 24.87 7.79
N TRP A 207 1.11 23.97 8.06
CA TRP A 207 0.54 23.75 9.39
C TRP A 207 1.34 22.77 10.25
N MET A 208 2.28 22.05 9.64
CA MET A 208 3.14 21.06 10.29
C MET A 208 4.54 21.13 9.67
N GLN A 209 5.58 20.97 10.47
CA GLN A 209 6.94 20.92 9.93
C GLN A 209 7.20 19.57 9.24
N PRO A 210 7.96 19.53 8.13
CA PRO A 210 8.25 18.28 7.44
C PRO A 210 8.92 17.21 8.31
N LEU A 211 9.79 17.60 9.26
CA LEU A 211 10.42 16.62 10.14
C LEU A 211 9.45 16.06 11.20
N GLU A 212 8.48 16.86 11.64
CA GLU A 212 7.43 16.40 12.56
C GLU A 212 6.54 15.34 11.91
N GLU A 213 6.12 15.56 10.65
CA GLU A 213 5.39 14.54 9.87
C GLU A 213 6.17 13.23 9.83
N LYS A 214 7.45 13.28 9.41
CA LYS A 214 8.30 12.08 9.35
C LYS A 214 8.43 11.38 10.69
N ARG A 215 8.52 12.14 11.78
CA ARG A 215 8.60 11.61 13.14
C ARG A 215 7.35 10.80 13.48
N TYR A 216 6.16 11.38 13.26
CA TYR A 216 4.89 10.71 13.52
C TYR A 216 4.68 9.51 12.59
N ASN A 217 4.95 9.68 11.28
CA ASN A 217 4.82 8.63 10.28
C ASN A 217 5.68 7.40 10.62
N LYS A 218 6.91 7.62 11.09
CA LYS A 218 7.77 6.57 11.62
C LYS A 218 7.09 5.80 12.76
N HIS A 219 6.54 6.51 13.75
CA HIS A 219 5.88 5.86 14.88
C HIS A 219 4.63 5.08 14.46
N ILE A 220 3.82 5.64 13.56
CA ILE A 220 2.64 4.96 12.99
C ILE A 220 3.07 3.66 12.29
N ASN A 221 4.13 3.68 11.50
CA ASN A 221 4.59 2.49 10.80
C ASN A 221 5.16 1.42 11.74
N VAL A 222 5.99 1.82 12.71
CA VAL A 222 6.63 0.90 13.66
C VAL A 222 5.62 0.28 14.63
N TRP A 223 4.69 1.07 15.18
CA TRP A 223 3.84 0.62 16.28
C TRP A 223 2.44 0.19 15.87
N VAL A 224 1.96 0.62 14.69
CA VAL A 224 0.58 0.35 14.27
C VAL A 224 0.55 -0.49 13.00
N ARG A 225 1.11 0.01 11.89
CA ARG A 225 0.97 -0.64 10.59
C ARG A 225 1.75 -1.95 10.49
N ALA A 226 3.07 -1.94 10.73
CA ALA A 226 3.88 -3.13 10.55
C ALA A 226 3.46 -4.29 11.46
N PRO A 227 3.22 -4.10 12.78
CA PRO A 227 2.75 -5.18 13.64
C PRO A 227 1.43 -5.77 13.18
N ALA A 228 0.48 -4.94 12.74
CA ALA A 228 -0.82 -5.41 12.27
C ALA A 228 -0.73 -6.19 10.94
N LEU A 229 0.17 -5.80 10.03
CA LEU A 229 0.38 -6.54 8.78
C LEU A 229 1.11 -7.87 8.99
N VAL A 230 2.04 -7.92 9.95
CA VAL A 230 2.62 -9.20 10.40
C VAL A 230 1.56 -10.08 11.06
N ALA A 231 0.71 -9.51 11.93
CA ALA A 231 -0.41 -10.23 12.53
C ALA A 231 -1.40 -10.75 11.47
N THR A 232 -1.68 -9.96 10.43
CA THR A 232 -2.51 -10.39 9.28
C THR A 232 -1.93 -11.64 8.62
N ALA A 233 -0.62 -11.68 8.39
CA ALA A 233 0.03 -12.86 7.82
C ALA A 233 -0.09 -14.09 8.72
N VAL A 234 0.05 -13.93 10.04
CA VAL A 234 -0.14 -15.03 11.01
C VAL A 234 -1.60 -15.51 11.03
N LEU A 235 -2.55 -14.59 11.08
CA LEU A 235 -3.99 -14.90 11.10
C LEU A 235 -4.44 -15.59 9.81
N ALA A 236 -3.90 -15.21 8.65
CA ALA A 236 -4.18 -15.89 7.40
C ALA A 236 -3.67 -17.34 7.39
N LYS A 237 -2.53 -17.62 8.05
CA LYS A 237 -2.03 -18.99 8.22
C LYS A 237 -2.97 -19.81 9.09
N ILE A 238 -3.48 -19.23 10.17
CA ILE A 238 -4.47 -19.85 11.05
C ILE A 238 -5.77 -20.11 10.28
N GLN A 239 -6.26 -19.15 9.51
CA GLN A 239 -7.45 -19.29 8.67
C GLN A 239 -7.35 -20.46 7.68
N VAL A 240 -6.21 -20.64 7.01
CA VAL A 240 -5.98 -21.80 6.12
C VAL A 240 -6.14 -23.12 6.87
N HIS A 241 -5.74 -23.19 8.13
CA HIS A 241 -5.90 -24.40 8.95
C HIS A 241 -7.36 -24.60 9.41
N LEU A 242 -8.05 -23.53 9.79
CA LEU A 242 -9.43 -23.60 10.30
C LEU A 242 -10.47 -23.90 9.21
N GLN A 243 -10.29 -23.40 7.99
CA GLN A 243 -11.25 -23.57 6.89
C GLN A 243 -11.09 -24.90 6.13
N GLY A 244 -10.68 -25.99 6.79
CA GLY A 244 -10.27 -27.25 6.17
C GLY A 244 -11.06 -27.67 4.90
N GLY A 245 -10.36 -28.23 3.91
CA GLY A 245 -10.94 -28.54 2.60
C GLY A 245 -10.81 -27.42 1.56
N VAL A 246 -10.07 -26.35 1.87
CA VAL A 246 -9.72 -25.30 0.90
C VAL A 246 -8.94 -25.89 -0.29
N PRO A 247 -9.32 -25.60 -1.56
CA PRO A 247 -8.54 -26.02 -2.72
C PRO A 247 -7.08 -25.58 -2.63
N ALA A 248 -6.17 -26.40 -3.15
CA ALA A 248 -4.72 -26.14 -3.07
C ALA A 248 -4.36 -24.77 -3.67
N TRP A 249 -4.99 -24.37 -4.77
CA TRP A 249 -4.72 -23.08 -5.43
C TRP A 249 -5.12 -21.88 -4.56
N VAL A 250 -6.26 -21.92 -3.86
CA VAL A 250 -6.69 -20.86 -2.93
C VAL A 250 -5.69 -20.77 -1.77
N SER A 251 -5.25 -21.92 -1.25
CA SER A 251 -4.22 -21.97 -0.22
C SER A 251 -2.90 -21.34 -0.69
N THR A 252 -2.48 -21.59 -1.93
CA THR A 252 -1.32 -20.93 -2.55
C THR A 252 -1.50 -19.43 -2.66
N VAL A 253 -2.66 -18.96 -3.14
CA VAL A 253 -2.98 -17.52 -3.22
C VAL A 253 -2.89 -16.86 -1.84
N ARG A 254 -3.45 -17.49 -0.80
CA ARG A 254 -3.35 -17.00 0.58
C ARG A 254 -1.91 -16.93 1.07
N VAL A 255 -1.08 -17.93 0.78
CA VAL A 255 0.35 -17.91 1.14
C VAL A 255 1.07 -16.75 0.49
N LEU A 256 0.82 -16.48 -0.78
CA LEU A 256 1.39 -15.34 -1.47
C LEU A 256 0.90 -14.00 -0.87
N LEU A 257 -0.38 -13.89 -0.52
CA LEU A 257 -0.93 -12.71 0.16
C LEU A 257 -0.30 -12.50 1.55
N MET A 258 -0.03 -13.57 2.31
CA MET A 258 0.69 -13.50 3.59
C MET A 258 2.09 -12.91 3.42
N ILE A 259 2.84 -13.43 2.44
CA ILE A 259 4.18 -12.93 2.13
C ILE A 259 4.11 -11.47 1.72
N LEU A 260 3.16 -11.11 0.84
CA LEU A 260 3.01 -9.75 0.35
C LEU A 260 2.63 -8.76 1.46
N ALA A 261 1.71 -9.13 2.35
CA ALA A 261 1.32 -8.30 3.50
C ALA A 261 2.48 -8.10 4.49
N GLY A 262 3.18 -9.18 4.84
CA GLY A 262 4.34 -9.13 5.73
C GLY A 262 5.49 -8.32 5.14
N TRP A 263 5.81 -8.56 3.86
CA TRP A 263 6.81 -7.77 3.14
C TRP A 263 6.43 -6.30 3.09
N ASN A 264 5.18 -5.96 2.73
CA ASN A 264 4.74 -4.57 2.67
C ASN A 264 4.90 -3.85 4.02
N GLY A 265 4.46 -4.49 5.12
CA GLY A 265 4.57 -3.90 6.45
C GLY A 265 6.01 -3.62 6.87
N LEU A 266 6.89 -4.62 6.73
CA LEU A 266 8.29 -4.51 7.16
C LEU A 266 9.10 -3.58 6.26
N PHE A 267 8.96 -3.72 4.94
CA PHE A 267 9.69 -2.92 3.96
C PHE A 267 9.38 -1.43 4.07
N PHE A 268 8.10 -1.05 4.15
CA PHE A 268 7.74 0.37 4.27
C PHE A 268 8.08 0.94 5.64
N MET A 269 8.00 0.14 6.71
CA MET A 269 8.48 0.55 8.03
C MET A 269 9.96 0.91 8.01
N GLU A 270 10.81 0.03 7.47
CA GLU A 270 12.25 0.28 7.37
C GLU A 270 12.53 1.58 6.59
N ARG A 271 11.85 1.78 5.46
CA ARG A 271 12.00 3.00 4.65
C ARG A 271 11.62 4.27 5.39
N VAL A 272 10.49 4.27 6.10
CA VAL A 272 10.04 5.46 6.84
C VAL A 272 10.97 5.76 8.00
N VAL A 273 11.45 4.74 8.72
CA VAL A 273 12.45 4.89 9.78
C VAL A 273 13.75 5.49 9.22
N GLY A 274 14.31 4.89 8.16
CA GLY A 274 15.53 5.38 7.52
C GLY A 274 15.40 6.82 7.03
N ASN A 275 14.29 7.15 6.37
CA ASN A 275 14.01 8.50 5.88
C ASN A 275 13.99 9.54 7.02
N TYR A 276 13.32 9.23 8.14
CA TYR A 276 13.31 10.12 9.31
C TYR A 276 14.72 10.40 9.84
N HIS A 277 15.54 9.35 10.03
CA HIS A 277 16.87 9.50 10.61
C HIS A 277 17.81 10.29 9.71
N VAL A 278 17.76 10.07 8.39
CA VAL A 278 18.54 10.83 7.41
C VAL A 278 18.13 12.32 7.41
N CYS A 279 16.83 12.62 7.36
CA CYS A 279 16.38 14.02 7.40
C CYS A 279 16.72 14.72 8.72
N ALA A 280 16.54 14.05 9.86
CA ALA A 280 16.89 14.59 11.17
C ALA A 280 18.40 14.83 11.32
N TYR A 281 19.24 13.99 10.71
CA TYR A 281 20.67 14.20 10.67
C TYR A 281 21.04 15.45 9.86
N LYS A 282 20.52 15.56 8.63
CA LYS A 282 20.76 16.71 7.75
C LYS A 282 20.36 18.03 8.40
N GLU A 283 19.18 18.10 9.02
CA GLU A 283 18.73 19.32 9.69
C GLU A 283 19.65 19.73 10.85
N ARG A 284 20.11 18.78 11.68
CA ARG A 284 21.05 19.07 12.77
C ARG A 284 22.41 19.54 12.25
N HIS A 285 22.88 18.96 11.15
CA HIS A 285 24.12 19.38 10.50
C HIS A 285 24.00 20.81 9.97
N ASP A 286 22.87 21.15 9.33
CA ASP A 286 22.61 22.50 8.80
C ASP A 286 22.47 23.55 9.91
N LEU A 287 21.93 23.18 11.08
CA LEU A 287 21.86 24.08 12.23
C LEU A 287 23.24 24.36 12.83
N ARG A 288 24.11 23.34 12.92
CA ARG A 288 25.49 23.49 13.41
C ARG A 288 26.35 24.32 12.45
N SER A 289 26.20 24.12 11.15
CA SER A 289 26.94 24.92 10.16
C SER A 289 26.55 26.40 10.22
N LYS A 290 25.28 26.71 10.51
CA LYS A 290 24.79 28.08 10.70
C LYS A 290 25.17 28.71 12.04
N SER A 291 25.32 27.92 13.12
CA SER A 291 25.70 28.45 14.44
C SER A 291 27.17 28.85 14.52
N GLY A 292 27.99 28.51 13.53
CA GLY A 292 29.43 28.77 13.56
C GLY A 292 30.18 27.93 14.59
N GLU A 293 29.52 26.94 15.22
CA GLU A 293 30.20 25.93 16.03
C GLU A 293 31.07 25.09 15.10
N GLN A 294 32.36 25.43 15.03
CA GLN A 294 33.37 24.53 14.52
C GLN A 294 33.29 23.25 15.34
N SER A 295 32.86 22.16 14.71
CA SER A 295 32.76 20.83 15.32
C SER A 295 34.14 20.37 15.77
N SER A 296 34.54 20.74 16.98
CA SER A 296 35.74 20.23 17.66
C SER A 296 35.54 18.82 18.21
N THR A 297 34.34 18.25 18.08
CA THR A 297 34.11 16.83 18.36
C THR A 297 34.55 16.01 17.16
N GLU A 298 35.76 15.46 17.30
CA GLU A 298 36.25 14.26 16.65
C GLU A 298 35.16 13.18 16.71
N TYR A 299 34.37 13.06 15.65
CA TYR A 299 33.38 12.00 15.54
C TYR A 299 34.05 10.74 15.00
N ASP A 300 33.85 9.66 15.76
CA ASP A 300 34.13 8.28 15.44
C ASP A 300 33.49 7.90 14.09
N GLU A 301 34.33 7.67 13.08
CA GLU A 301 33.97 7.30 11.70
C GLU A 301 33.22 5.94 11.61
N THR A 302 32.95 5.28 12.73
CA THR A 302 32.29 3.97 12.81
C THR A 302 30.79 3.98 12.48
N TYR A 303 30.11 5.14 12.40
CA TYR A 303 28.75 5.17 11.83
C TYR A 303 28.74 5.31 10.29
N THR A 304 29.91 5.57 9.70
CA THR A 304 30.17 5.62 8.25
C THR A 304 30.86 4.34 7.73
N THR A 305 30.98 3.28 8.54
CA THR A 305 31.47 1.99 8.04
C THR A 305 30.34 1.18 7.42
N LYS A 306 30.28 1.23 6.09
CA LYS A 306 30.00 0.18 5.08
C LYS A 306 28.96 -0.95 5.30
N GLU A 307 28.57 -1.31 6.51
CA GLU A 307 27.85 -2.56 6.79
C GLU A 307 26.32 -2.38 6.89
N HIS A 308 25.82 -1.16 7.03
CA HIS A 308 24.37 -0.94 7.20
C HIS A 308 23.55 -0.75 5.92
N LEU A 309 24.15 -0.84 4.72
CA LEU A 309 23.47 -0.39 3.50
C LEU A 309 23.41 -1.33 2.31
N SER A 310 23.98 -2.53 2.35
CA SER A 310 23.68 -3.52 1.31
C SER A 310 24.13 -4.92 1.69
N GLY A 311 23.21 -5.74 2.20
CA GLY A 311 23.31 -7.18 2.03
C GLY A 311 23.12 -7.50 0.55
N ILE A 312 24.17 -7.37 -0.26
CA ILE A 312 24.18 -7.85 -1.64
C ILE A 312 24.26 -9.37 -1.57
N LEU A 313 23.14 -10.05 -1.79
CA LEU A 313 23.16 -11.48 -2.11
C LEU A 313 23.89 -11.66 -3.45
N PRO A 314 25.01 -12.42 -3.49
CA PRO A 314 25.73 -12.64 -4.73
C PRO A 314 24.84 -13.44 -5.69
N GLY A 315 24.49 -12.86 -6.84
CA GLY A 315 23.73 -13.55 -7.90
C GLY A 315 22.45 -12.86 -8.37
N PHE A 316 21.94 -11.87 -7.62
CA PHE A 316 20.85 -11.01 -8.09
C PHE A 316 21.41 -9.61 -8.38
N GLY A 317 21.48 -9.24 -9.65
CA GLY A 317 22.11 -8.00 -10.10
C GLY A 317 21.50 -6.75 -9.46
N GLY A 318 22.16 -6.22 -8.43
CA GLY A 318 22.22 -4.82 -7.99
C GLY A 318 20.94 -3.99 -7.81
N ALA A 319 19.74 -4.55 -7.98
CA ALA A 319 18.52 -3.78 -8.22
C ALA A 319 17.56 -3.67 -7.03
N PHE A 320 17.85 -4.26 -5.87
CA PHE A 320 16.92 -4.22 -4.75
C PHE A 320 17.56 -3.67 -3.49
N ILE A 321 16.84 -2.68 -2.92
CA ILE A 321 17.11 -1.95 -1.69
C ILE A 321 18.13 -0.81 -1.84
N ARG A 322 17.76 0.19 -2.68
CA ARG A 322 18.18 1.57 -2.45
C ARG A 322 17.31 2.18 -1.35
N THR A 323 17.88 2.31 -0.15
CA THR A 323 17.45 3.37 0.76
C THR A 323 17.52 4.68 -0.01
N SER A 324 16.50 5.53 0.17
CA SER A 324 16.34 6.80 -0.57
C SER A 324 17.33 7.86 -0.08
N VAL A 325 18.62 7.55 -0.13
CA VAL A 325 19.67 8.55 -0.21
C VAL A 325 20.01 8.61 -1.69
N SER A 326 19.85 9.79 -2.31
CA SER A 326 20.19 9.92 -3.73
C SER A 326 21.67 9.52 -3.91
N SER A 327 22.05 8.94 -5.04
CA SER A 327 23.46 8.60 -5.27
C SER A 327 24.35 9.84 -5.16
N GLN A 328 23.80 11.00 -5.55
CA GLN A 328 24.44 12.29 -5.39
C GLN A 328 24.59 12.68 -3.91
N ASP A 329 23.59 12.43 -3.06
CA ASP A 329 23.68 12.68 -1.61
C ASP A 329 24.74 11.76 -0.95
N LEU A 330 24.86 10.52 -1.42
CA LEU A 330 25.90 9.59 -0.98
C LEU A 330 27.29 10.03 -1.46
N GLU A 331 27.40 10.47 -2.70
CA GLU A 331 28.64 11.01 -3.26
C GLU A 331 29.06 12.30 -2.57
N GLU A 332 28.11 13.19 -2.25
CA GLU A 332 28.34 14.40 -1.46
C GLU A 332 28.78 14.07 -0.03
N LEU A 333 28.14 13.06 0.60
CA LEU A 333 28.59 12.56 1.90
C LEU A 333 30.03 12.01 1.81
N HIS A 334 30.32 11.15 0.83
CA HIS A 334 31.67 10.59 0.66
C HIS A 334 32.72 11.66 0.35
N ALA A 335 32.39 12.64 -0.50
CA ALA A 335 33.27 13.75 -0.84
C ALA A 335 33.52 14.64 0.39
N SER A 336 32.49 14.88 1.21
CA SER A 336 32.63 15.63 2.46
C SER A 336 33.52 14.91 3.48
N SER A 337 33.39 13.58 3.61
CA SER A 337 34.23 12.75 4.45
C SER A 337 35.68 12.71 3.95
N ALA A 338 35.91 12.51 2.65
CA ALA A 338 37.24 12.47 2.05
C ALA A 338 37.96 13.84 2.16
N GLY A 339 37.23 14.94 1.96
CA GLY A 339 37.78 16.29 2.14
C GLY A 339 38.16 16.60 3.59
N ALA A 340 37.41 16.08 4.56
CA ALA A 340 37.75 16.19 5.97
C ALA A 340 39.00 15.37 6.33
N GLN A 341 39.17 14.17 5.76
CA GLN A 341 40.37 13.35 5.96
C GLN A 341 41.63 13.99 5.36
N ALA A 342 41.55 14.55 4.15
CA ALA A 342 42.70 15.21 3.51
C ALA A 342 43.18 16.44 4.29
N LYS A 343 42.27 17.19 4.92
CA LYS A 343 42.62 18.31 5.81
C LYS A 343 43.24 17.88 7.13
N LYS A 344 43.04 16.63 7.58
CA LYS A 344 43.70 16.08 8.78
C LYS A 344 45.13 15.59 8.50
N ALA A 345 45.45 15.28 7.24
CA ALA A 345 46.75 14.76 6.84
C ALA A 345 47.81 15.85 6.57
N ASN A 346 47.38 17.12 6.48
CA ASN A 346 48.22 18.30 6.36
C ASN A 346 48.15 19.10 7.66
#